data_AF-A0A9P6XKH3-F1
#
_entry.id   AF-A0A9P6XKH3-F1
#
_cell.length_a   1.000
_cell.length_b   1.000
_cell.length_c   1.000
_cell.angle_alpha   90.00
_cell.angle_beta   90.00
_cell.angle_gamma   90.00
#
_symmetry.space_group_name_H-M   'P 1'
#
loop_
_entity.id
_entity.type
_entity.pdbx_description
1 polymer ?
#
loop_
_entity_poly.entity_id
_entity_poly.type
_entity_poly.pdbx_seq_one_letter_code
_entity_poly.pdbx_strand_id
1 'polypeptide(L)'
;MLLATKSVPKKWIFVKLMSYPSFITLLLSIITYWYKTYKQQAKRVELKRSNLSLDNLRQTSHRALLTPPPSPSSTEFSFTSGKVSARGSKWSTKLMEGVMSAAGIKRKMTISLKNTVLWNPSRDVNTPNHAFHENTIPLLIKWSSSFDIYVIAHTTTPQDKDQIETLLNNSNLFNFIDSRKVLYCSSEQGKLHLIQQIEPSVHIEGGWELEDGSDVVQRLEDTRVIWILPNQKKRELYQHFDIEITDHVLNTSIARI
;
A
#
# COMPACT_ATOMS: atom_id res chain seq x y z
N MET A 1 20.83 -13.56 -70.68
CA MET A 1 20.44 -14.33 -69.48
C MET A 1 19.54 -13.44 -68.64
N LEU A 2 18.22 -13.50 -68.86
CA LEU A 2 17.19 -12.64 -68.27
C LEU A 2 16.49 -13.40 -67.13
N LEU A 3 16.54 -12.87 -65.91
CA LEU A 3 15.83 -13.40 -64.74
C LEU A 3 14.40 -12.85 -64.70
N ALA A 4 13.42 -13.74 -64.84
CA ALA A 4 11.99 -13.43 -64.73
C ALA A 4 11.51 -13.64 -63.29
N THR A 5 11.02 -12.57 -62.66
CA THR A 5 10.36 -12.60 -61.34
C THR A 5 8.86 -12.92 -61.51
N LYS A 6 8.41 -14.08 -61.02
CA LYS A 6 6.99 -14.45 -60.96
C LYS A 6 6.32 -13.79 -59.75
N SER A 7 5.30 -12.98 -59.99
CA SER A 7 4.44 -12.41 -58.95
C SER A 7 3.32 -13.39 -58.55
N VAL A 8 3.10 -13.53 -57.25
CA VAL A 8 2.05 -14.39 -56.67
C VAL A 8 0.74 -13.58 -56.56
N PRO A 9 -0.42 -14.11 -57.00
CA PRO A 9 -1.66 -13.35 -57.01
C PRO A 9 -2.26 -13.23 -55.59
N LYS A 10 -2.44 -11.99 -55.13
CA LYS A 10 -3.01 -11.57 -53.82
C LYS A 10 -4.47 -11.99 -53.55
N LYS A 11 -5.10 -12.80 -54.42
CA LYS A 11 -6.52 -13.16 -54.32
C LYS A 11 -6.82 -14.33 -53.35
N TRP A 12 -5.81 -15.01 -52.83
CA TRP A 12 -5.99 -16.18 -51.95
C TRP A 12 -6.11 -15.88 -50.44
N ILE A 13 -5.86 -14.64 -50.00
CA ILE A 13 -5.88 -14.29 -48.56
C ILE A 13 -7.27 -13.84 -48.09
N PHE A 14 -8.12 -13.30 -48.98
CA PHE A 14 -9.42 -12.75 -48.59
C PHE A 14 -10.53 -13.81 -48.36
N VAL A 15 -10.35 -15.04 -48.83
CA VAL A 15 -11.41 -16.08 -48.72
C VAL A 15 -11.38 -16.83 -47.37
N LYS A 16 -10.31 -16.69 -46.56
CA LYS A 16 -10.23 -17.35 -45.24
C LYS A 16 -10.81 -16.53 -44.07
N LEU A 17 -11.29 -15.30 -44.30
CA LEU A 17 -11.81 -14.45 -43.23
C LEU A 17 -13.33 -14.57 -43.01
N MET A 18 -14.06 -15.32 -43.84
CA MET A 18 -15.52 -15.43 -43.77
C MET A 18 -16.07 -16.63 -42.95
N SER A 19 -15.23 -17.29 -42.14
CA SER A 19 -15.68 -18.43 -41.30
C SER A 19 -15.52 -18.25 -39.80
N TYR A 20 -15.50 -17.01 -39.27
CA TYR A 20 -15.44 -16.78 -37.82
C TYR A 20 -16.58 -15.93 -37.21
N PRO A 21 -17.87 -16.09 -37.60
CA PRO A 21 -18.95 -15.47 -36.83
C PRO A 21 -18.98 -15.95 -35.36
N SER A 22 -18.46 -17.15 -35.09
CA SER A 22 -18.36 -17.71 -33.74
C SER A 22 -17.31 -17.05 -32.83
N PHE A 23 -16.27 -16.42 -33.40
CA PHE A 23 -15.22 -15.79 -32.58
C PHE A 23 -15.61 -14.38 -32.16
N ILE A 24 -16.26 -13.63 -33.06
CA ILE A 24 -16.76 -12.28 -32.75
C ILE A 24 -17.88 -12.35 -31.71
N THR A 25 -18.76 -13.35 -31.80
CA THR A 25 -19.82 -13.57 -30.79
C THR A 25 -19.26 -13.96 -29.42
N LEU A 26 -18.19 -14.76 -29.37
CA LEU A 26 -17.47 -15.07 -28.13
C LEU A 26 -16.84 -13.82 -27.50
N LEU A 27 -16.18 -12.98 -28.30
CA LEU A 27 -15.58 -11.73 -27.82
C LEU A 27 -16.64 -10.76 -27.29
N LEU A 28 -17.76 -10.60 -28.00
CA LEU A 28 -18.88 -9.77 -27.55
C LEU A 28 -19.52 -10.33 -26.27
N SER A 29 -19.60 -11.65 -26.10
CA SER A 29 -20.14 -12.24 -24.86
C SER A 29 -19.21 -11.99 -23.66
N ILE A 30 -17.90 -12.07 -23.85
CA ILE A 30 -16.92 -11.79 -22.80
C ILE A 30 -16.96 -10.30 -22.41
N ILE A 31 -17.01 -9.40 -23.40
CA ILE A 31 -17.08 -7.95 -23.16
C ILE A 31 -18.38 -7.57 -22.43
N THR A 32 -19.53 -8.11 -22.88
CA THR A 32 -20.82 -7.83 -22.23
C THR A 32 -20.92 -8.43 -20.84
N TYR A 33 -20.32 -9.61 -20.60
CA TYR A 33 -20.19 -10.19 -19.27
C TYR A 33 -19.38 -9.29 -18.36
N TRP A 34 -18.17 -8.89 -18.75
CA TRP A 34 -17.32 -7.98 -17.97
C TRP A 34 -18.00 -6.65 -17.65
N TYR A 35 -18.67 -6.05 -18.64
CA TYR A 35 -19.40 -4.80 -18.44
C TYR A 35 -20.54 -4.94 -17.43
N LYS A 36 -21.29 -6.06 -17.46
CA LYS A 36 -22.36 -6.34 -16.50
C LYS A 36 -21.82 -6.55 -15.09
N THR A 37 -20.70 -7.27 -14.95
CA THR A 37 -20.05 -7.52 -13.66
C THR A 37 -19.51 -6.22 -13.06
N TYR A 38 -18.88 -5.38 -13.87
CA TYR A 38 -18.40 -4.05 -13.46
C TYR A 38 -19.54 -3.15 -12.95
N LYS A 39 -20.66 -3.10 -13.68
CA LYS A 39 -21.84 -2.31 -13.30
C LYS A 39 -22.48 -2.81 -11.99
N GLN A 40 -22.45 -4.12 -11.72
CA GLN A 40 -22.93 -4.67 -10.45
C GLN A 40 -22.03 -4.30 -9.27
N GLN A 41 -20.71 -4.28 -9.45
CA GLN A 41 -19.78 -3.84 -8.41
C GLN A 41 -19.95 -2.36 -8.09
N ALA A 42 -20.12 -1.49 -9.10
CA ALA A 42 -20.38 -0.06 -8.91
C ALA A 42 -21.64 0.19 -8.06
N LYS A 43 -22.75 -0.52 -8.33
CA LYS A 43 -23.98 -0.41 -7.52
C LYS A 43 -23.81 -0.87 -6.08
N ARG A 44 -22.98 -1.89 -5.82
CA ARG A 44 -22.71 -2.36 -4.45
C ARG A 44 -21.86 -1.37 -3.65
N VAL A 45 -20.96 -0.63 -4.30
CA VAL A 45 -20.18 0.44 -3.66
C VAL A 45 -21.07 1.64 -3.33
N GLU A 46 -22.00 2.01 -4.21
CA GLU A 46 -22.94 3.11 -3.97
C GLU A 46 -23.91 2.82 -2.81
N LEU A 47 -24.43 1.59 -2.72
CA LEU A 47 -25.32 1.17 -1.62
C LEU A 47 -24.61 1.11 -0.25
N LYS A 48 -23.30 0.83 -0.24
CA LYS A 48 -22.49 0.90 0.98
C LYS A 48 -22.24 2.35 1.42
N ARG A 49 -22.12 3.29 0.47
CA ARG A 49 -21.89 4.72 0.76
C ARG A 49 -23.15 5.39 1.33
N SER A 50 -24.35 4.98 0.91
CA SER A 50 -25.60 5.52 1.45
C SER A 50 -25.88 5.07 2.89
N ASN A 51 -25.50 3.84 3.25
CA ASN A 51 -25.71 3.31 4.60
C ASN A 51 -24.76 3.95 5.63
N LEU A 52 -23.51 4.23 5.25
CA LEU A 52 -22.54 4.93 6.12
C LEU A 52 -22.91 6.40 6.41
N SER A 53 -23.75 7.02 5.56
CA SER A 53 -24.22 8.41 5.76
C SER A 53 -25.34 8.50 6.81
N LEU A 54 -26.19 7.48 6.92
CA LEU A 54 -27.32 7.46 7.85
C LEU A 54 -26.89 7.22 9.31
N ASP A 55 -25.85 6.42 9.53
CA ASP A 55 -25.35 6.15 10.89
C ASP A 55 -24.63 7.36 11.50
N ASN A 56 -23.96 8.19 10.69
CA ASN A 56 -23.31 9.42 11.16
C ASN A 56 -24.30 10.54 11.54
N LEU A 57 -25.49 10.56 10.95
CA LEU A 57 -26.53 11.54 11.28
C LEU A 57 -27.23 11.24 12.61
N ARG A 58 -27.17 10.00 13.12
CA ARG A 58 -27.81 9.62 14.38
C ARG A 58 -26.95 9.93 15.61
N GLN A 59 -25.65 10.16 15.43
CA GLN A 59 -24.70 10.33 16.54
C GLN A 59 -24.39 11.81 16.87
N THR A 60 -24.81 12.76 16.03
CA THR A 60 -24.50 14.19 16.21
C THR A 60 -25.55 15.00 16.99
N SER A 61 -26.69 14.43 17.37
CA SER A 61 -27.78 15.20 18.02
C SER A 61 -27.69 15.35 19.55
N HIS A 62 -26.66 14.83 20.23
CA HIS A 62 -26.63 14.81 21.71
C HIS A 62 -25.54 15.64 22.40
N ARG A 63 -24.83 16.55 21.72
CA ARG A 63 -23.80 17.35 22.40
C ARG A 63 -23.63 18.77 21.82
N ALA A 64 -24.56 19.66 22.14
CA ALA A 64 -24.33 21.09 22.05
C ALA A 64 -25.29 21.85 22.97
N LEU A 65 -24.81 22.29 24.13
CA LEU A 65 -25.34 23.44 24.88
C LEU A 65 -24.33 23.84 25.95
N LEU A 66 -24.12 25.16 26.07
CA LEU A 66 -23.40 25.94 27.10
C LEU A 66 -21.98 26.50 26.74
N THR A 67 -22.01 27.61 25.98
CA THR A 67 -21.48 28.97 26.26
C THR A 67 -19.96 29.31 26.37
N PRO A 68 -19.55 30.58 26.03
CA PRO A 68 -18.17 31.07 25.81
C PRO A 68 -17.72 32.16 26.84
N PRO A 69 -16.80 33.11 26.53
CA PRO A 69 -15.33 33.16 26.72
C PRO A 69 -14.87 34.26 27.76
N PRO A 70 -13.58 34.65 27.92
CA PRO A 70 -12.90 35.62 27.00
C PRO A 70 -11.36 35.48 26.83
N SER A 71 -10.84 36.15 25.79
CA SER A 71 -9.40 36.43 25.50
C SER A 71 -8.84 37.57 26.39
N PRO A 72 -7.49 37.81 26.48
CA PRO A 72 -6.80 38.62 25.44
C PRO A 72 -5.27 38.39 25.22
N SER A 73 -4.79 39.04 24.14
CA SER A 73 -3.48 39.71 23.91
C SER A 73 -2.19 38.92 23.57
N SER A 74 -1.86 38.98 22.26
CA SER A 74 -0.63 39.48 21.60
C SER A 74 0.77 39.16 22.16
N THR A 75 1.58 38.47 21.36
CA THR A 75 2.98 38.88 21.11
C THR A 75 3.38 38.50 19.68
N GLU A 76 3.69 39.51 18.89
CA GLU A 76 4.24 39.40 17.54
C GLU A 76 5.71 38.95 17.64
N PHE A 77 6.08 37.91 16.87
CA PHE A 77 7.48 37.68 16.49
C PHE A 77 7.52 37.26 15.03
N SER A 78 7.89 38.23 14.20
CA SER A 78 8.17 38.04 12.78
C SER A 78 9.48 37.26 12.62
N PHE A 79 9.38 36.01 12.15
CA PHE A 79 10.51 35.33 11.52
C PHE A 79 10.30 35.31 10.01
N THR A 80 11.04 36.19 9.33
CA THR A 80 11.40 35.99 7.93
C THR A 80 12.35 34.80 7.86
N SER A 81 11.95 33.71 7.19
CA SER A 81 12.92 32.75 6.70
C SER A 81 12.41 32.11 5.41
N GLY A 82 13.29 32.18 4.42
CA GLY A 82 12.98 31.95 3.03
C GLY A 82 12.57 30.51 2.73
N LYS A 83 11.80 30.39 1.64
CA LYS A 83 11.65 29.15 0.88
C LYS A 83 13.03 28.71 0.38
N VAL A 84 13.72 27.92 1.18
CA VAL A 84 14.85 27.10 0.72
C VAL A 84 14.27 25.75 0.34
N SER A 85 14.24 25.53 -0.97
CA SER A 85 14.00 24.23 -1.60
C SER A 85 14.86 23.17 -0.89
N ALA A 86 14.23 22.26 -0.15
CA ALA A 86 14.87 21.18 0.58
C ALA A 86 15.33 20.08 -0.39
N ARG A 87 16.25 20.42 -1.28
CA ARG A 87 16.98 19.47 -2.13
C ARG A 87 18.40 19.33 -1.59
N GLY A 88 18.53 18.63 -0.48
CA GLY A 88 19.83 18.16 0.01
C GLY A 88 20.02 18.29 1.52
N SER A 89 19.84 17.19 2.24
CA SER A 89 20.65 16.94 3.43
C SER A 89 20.63 15.46 3.84
N LYS A 90 21.45 14.64 3.17
CA LYS A 90 21.79 13.28 3.65
C LYS A 90 22.78 13.31 4.84
N TRP A 91 23.25 14.51 5.22
CA TRP A 91 24.26 14.69 6.27
C TRP A 91 23.63 15.12 7.62
N SER A 92 22.59 15.95 7.61
CA SER A 92 21.90 16.33 8.87
C SER A 92 21.11 15.18 9.49
N THR A 93 20.59 14.26 8.67
CA THR A 93 19.85 13.08 9.16
C THR A 93 20.73 12.14 9.98
N LYS A 94 22.00 11.96 9.60
CA LYS A 94 22.96 11.11 10.32
C LYS A 94 23.38 11.69 11.67
N LEU A 95 23.51 13.01 11.77
CA LEU A 95 23.84 13.67 13.04
C LEU A 95 22.66 13.65 14.00
N MET A 96 21.44 13.91 13.50
CA MET A 96 20.23 13.78 14.33
C MET A 96 19.99 12.34 14.76
N GLU A 97 20.30 11.34 13.93
CA GLU A 97 20.21 9.93 14.31
C GLU A 97 21.09 9.58 15.52
N GLY A 98 22.31 10.10 15.59
CA GLY A 98 23.19 9.91 16.75
C GLY A 98 22.62 10.53 18.04
N VAL A 99 22.05 11.74 17.95
CA VAL A 99 21.46 12.44 19.11
C VAL A 99 20.14 11.79 19.55
N MET A 100 19.29 11.39 18.61
CA MET A 100 18.02 10.70 18.91
C MET A 100 18.28 9.33 19.56
N SER A 101 19.27 8.59 19.04
CA SER A 101 19.69 7.31 19.63
C SER A 101 20.23 7.49 21.06
N ALA A 102 21.06 8.51 21.30
CA ALA A 102 21.56 8.83 22.64
C ALA A 102 20.44 9.29 23.60
N ALA A 103 19.38 9.92 23.09
CA ALA A 103 18.20 10.31 23.86
C ALA A 103 17.15 9.18 24.01
N GLY A 104 17.40 7.99 23.45
CA GLY A 104 16.46 6.87 23.46
C GLY A 104 15.20 7.09 22.60
N ILE A 105 15.19 8.11 21.74
CA ILE A 105 14.07 8.43 20.86
C ILE A 105 14.18 7.57 19.60
N LYS A 106 13.26 6.60 19.46
CA LYS A 106 13.21 5.73 18.28
C LYS A 106 12.58 6.45 17.10
N ARG A 107 13.09 6.16 15.89
CA ARG A 107 12.48 6.66 14.64
C ARG A 107 11.22 5.86 14.34
N LYS A 108 10.17 6.53 13.86
CA LYS A 108 8.94 5.84 13.43
C LYS A 108 9.19 5.06 12.14
N MET A 109 8.66 3.84 12.07
CA MET A 109 8.63 2.99 10.89
C MET A 109 7.20 2.50 10.70
N THR A 110 6.71 2.52 9.46
CA THR A 110 5.47 1.79 9.11
C THR A 110 5.80 0.63 8.19
N ILE A 111 5.12 -0.49 8.38
CA ILE A 111 5.27 -1.68 7.53
C ILE A 111 3.91 -2.26 7.19
N SER A 112 3.69 -2.47 5.90
CA SER A 112 2.56 -3.23 5.39
C SER A 112 2.70 -4.69 5.76
N LEU A 113 1.62 -5.30 6.25
CA LEU A 113 1.71 -6.67 6.77
C LEU A 113 1.59 -7.72 5.65
N LYS A 114 0.53 -7.65 4.83
CA LYS A 114 0.33 -8.56 3.69
C LYS A 114 1.40 -8.34 2.62
N ASN A 115 1.78 -9.44 1.94
CA ASN A 115 2.78 -9.49 0.86
C ASN A 115 4.18 -8.94 1.24
N THR A 116 4.45 -8.74 2.53
CA THR A 116 5.72 -8.21 3.05
C THR A 116 6.20 -9.06 4.23
N VAL A 117 5.38 -9.17 5.27
CA VAL A 117 5.63 -9.99 6.46
C VAL A 117 4.83 -11.27 6.40
N LEU A 118 3.60 -11.19 5.88
CA LEU A 118 2.70 -12.32 5.67
C LEU A 118 2.56 -12.65 4.18
N TRP A 119 2.35 -13.92 3.89
CA TRP A 119 1.88 -14.40 2.60
C TRP A 119 0.67 -15.30 2.77
N ASN A 120 -0.14 -15.42 1.71
CA ASN A 120 -1.23 -16.37 1.64
C ASN A 120 -0.79 -17.57 0.76
N PRO A 121 -0.60 -18.79 1.32
CA PRO A 121 -0.33 -20.01 0.57
C PRO A 121 -1.51 -20.50 -0.26
N SER A 122 -2.73 -20.05 0.05
CA SER A 122 -3.90 -20.41 -0.73
C SER A 122 -3.81 -19.81 -2.13
N ARG A 123 -4.16 -20.61 -3.15
CA ARG A 123 -4.34 -20.11 -4.53
C ARG A 123 -5.54 -19.18 -4.65
N ASP A 124 -6.54 -19.40 -3.80
CA ASP A 124 -7.68 -18.50 -3.69
C ASP A 124 -7.40 -17.44 -2.63
N VAL A 125 -7.28 -16.20 -3.10
CA VAL A 125 -7.03 -15.01 -2.28
C VAL A 125 -8.13 -14.77 -1.25
N ASN A 126 -9.37 -15.19 -1.54
CA ASN A 126 -10.51 -15.01 -0.65
C ASN A 126 -10.54 -16.03 0.50
N THR A 127 -9.70 -17.06 0.43
CA THR A 127 -9.54 -18.04 1.51
C THR A 127 -8.44 -17.56 2.44
N PRO A 128 -8.76 -17.09 3.66
CA PRO A 128 -7.79 -16.57 4.60
C PRO A 128 -6.92 -17.73 5.11
N ASN A 129 -5.65 -17.76 4.72
CA ASN A 129 -4.67 -18.78 5.15
C ASN A 129 -3.30 -18.17 5.45
N HIS A 130 -3.27 -16.96 6.03
CA HIS A 130 -2.01 -16.22 6.18
C HIS A 130 -0.96 -16.95 7.01
N ALA A 131 0.29 -16.86 6.57
CA ALA A 131 1.47 -17.36 7.27
C ALA A 131 2.59 -16.32 7.20
N PHE A 132 3.50 -16.35 8.17
CA PHE A 132 4.71 -15.52 8.12
C PHE A 132 5.61 -15.96 6.98
N HIS A 133 6.21 -14.99 6.29
CA HIS A 133 7.43 -15.22 5.54
C HIS A 133 8.55 -15.62 6.52
N GLU A 134 9.43 -16.49 6.05
CA GLU A 134 10.53 -17.00 6.86
C GLU A 134 11.40 -15.86 7.42
N ASN A 135 11.83 -15.97 8.68
CA ASN A 135 12.72 -15.04 9.37
C ASN A 135 12.22 -13.58 9.50
N THR A 136 10.98 -13.28 9.13
CA THR A 136 10.42 -11.92 9.26
C THR A 136 10.12 -11.51 10.71
N ILE A 137 9.67 -12.44 11.56
CA ILE A 137 9.44 -12.17 12.99
C ILE A 137 10.75 -11.81 13.72
N PRO A 138 11.83 -12.61 13.63
CA PRO A 138 13.14 -12.21 14.17
C PRO A 138 13.62 -10.85 13.65
N LEU A 139 13.39 -10.53 12.37
CA LEU A 139 13.74 -9.24 11.79
C LEU A 139 12.95 -8.09 12.43
N LEU A 140 11.63 -8.24 12.61
CA LEU A 140 10.79 -7.23 13.27
C LEU A 140 11.20 -7.02 14.73
N ILE A 141 11.52 -8.10 15.45
CA ILE A 141 12.06 -8.03 16.81
C ILE A 141 13.38 -7.26 16.83
N LYS A 142 14.29 -7.56 15.89
CA LYS A 142 15.55 -6.81 15.75
C LYS A 142 15.28 -5.32 15.48
N TRP A 143 14.37 -4.98 14.58
CA TRP A 143 14.05 -3.58 14.29
C TRP A 143 13.39 -2.85 15.45
N SER A 144 12.67 -3.55 16.33
CA SER A 144 12.01 -2.94 17.50
C SER A 144 12.99 -2.26 18.45
N SER A 145 14.29 -2.60 18.43
CA SER A 145 15.31 -1.91 19.24
C SER A 145 15.56 -0.48 18.76
N SER A 146 15.45 -0.24 17.45
CA SER A 146 15.87 1.00 16.80
C SER A 146 14.70 1.83 16.25
N PHE A 147 13.56 1.17 16.03
CA PHE A 147 12.37 1.77 15.46
C PHE A 147 11.17 1.67 16.40
N ASP A 148 10.33 2.71 16.35
CA ASP A 148 8.97 2.62 16.81
C ASP A 148 8.08 2.13 15.65
N ILE A 149 7.70 0.85 15.70
CA ILE A 149 7.11 0.14 14.57
C ILE A 149 5.59 0.22 14.62
N TYR A 150 4.99 0.64 13.50
CA TYR A 150 3.57 0.59 13.22
C TYR A 150 3.32 -0.44 12.12
N VAL A 151 2.49 -1.43 12.43
CA VAL A 151 2.13 -2.50 11.48
C VAL A 151 0.77 -2.15 10.89
N ILE A 152 0.66 -2.16 9.55
CA ILE A 152 -0.58 -1.80 8.87
C ILE A 152 -1.09 -2.99 8.06
N ALA A 153 -2.28 -3.47 8.39
CA ALA A 153 -2.93 -4.58 7.72
C ALA A 153 -4.14 -4.09 6.91
N HIS A 154 -4.13 -4.34 5.60
CA HIS A 154 -5.29 -4.13 4.75
C HIS A 154 -6.22 -5.35 4.83
N THR A 155 -7.38 -5.20 5.47
CA THR A 155 -8.34 -6.28 5.74
C THR A 155 -9.73 -5.88 5.26
N THR A 156 -10.33 -6.70 4.40
CA THR A 156 -11.66 -6.43 3.81
C THR A 156 -12.77 -7.23 4.49
N THR A 157 -12.42 -8.32 5.18
CA THR A 157 -13.37 -9.19 5.88
C THR A 157 -13.00 -9.34 7.36
N PRO A 158 -13.97 -9.51 8.27
CA PRO A 158 -13.70 -9.80 9.67
C PRO A 158 -12.86 -11.06 9.88
N GLN A 159 -13.14 -12.11 9.10
CA GLN A 159 -12.44 -13.40 9.21
C GLN A 159 -10.93 -13.27 8.90
N ASP A 160 -10.60 -12.48 7.88
CA ASP A 160 -9.21 -12.17 7.51
C ASP A 160 -8.49 -11.40 8.63
N LYS A 161 -9.19 -10.44 9.24
CA LYS A 161 -8.70 -9.70 10.39
C LYS A 161 -8.46 -10.62 11.60
N ASP A 162 -9.43 -11.45 11.96
CA ASP A 162 -9.37 -12.36 13.12
C ASP A 162 -8.22 -13.37 12.97
N GLN A 163 -7.99 -13.88 11.76
CA GLN A 163 -6.87 -14.76 11.47
C GLN A 163 -5.53 -14.04 11.68
N ILE A 164 -5.39 -12.83 11.13
CA ILE A 164 -4.17 -12.02 11.28
C ILE A 164 -3.92 -11.70 12.76
N GLU A 165 -4.95 -11.30 13.51
CA GLU A 165 -4.84 -11.06 14.95
C GLU A 165 -4.38 -12.30 15.71
N THR A 166 -4.98 -13.46 15.42
CA THR A 166 -4.58 -14.74 16.02
C THR A 166 -3.12 -15.07 15.71
N LEU A 167 -2.71 -14.90 14.46
CA LEU A 167 -1.35 -15.18 14.01
C LEU A 167 -0.32 -14.26 14.69
N LEU A 168 -0.61 -12.96 14.79
CA LEU A 168 0.25 -11.99 15.48
C LEU A 168 0.34 -12.28 16.98
N ASN A 169 -0.78 -12.60 17.64
CA ASN A 169 -0.81 -12.97 19.06
C ASN A 169 0.06 -14.20 19.35
N ASN A 170 -0.02 -15.22 18.49
CA ASN A 170 0.74 -16.47 18.66
C ASN A 170 2.23 -16.35 18.33
N SER A 171 2.65 -15.25 17.68
CA SER A 171 4.04 -15.07 17.22
C SER A 171 4.98 -14.51 18.30
N ASN A 172 4.46 -14.15 19.48
CA ASN A 172 5.18 -13.41 20.52
C ASN A 172 5.69 -12.02 20.09
N LEU A 173 5.29 -11.51 18.91
CA LEU A 173 5.69 -10.21 18.42
C LEU A 173 5.29 -9.07 19.36
N PHE A 174 4.16 -9.22 20.06
CA PHE A 174 3.65 -8.21 20.99
C PHE A 174 4.45 -8.07 22.30
N ASN A 175 5.43 -8.94 22.54
CA ASN A 175 6.41 -8.73 23.60
C ASN A 175 7.42 -7.62 23.25
N PHE A 176 7.53 -7.27 21.96
CA PHE A 176 8.53 -6.34 21.43
C PHE A 176 7.91 -5.12 20.72
N ILE A 177 6.72 -5.30 20.13
CA ILE A 177 5.97 -4.24 19.44
C ILE A 177 4.66 -4.00 20.21
N ASP A 178 4.28 -2.73 20.38
CA ASP A 178 3.00 -2.37 21.01
C ASP A 178 1.83 -2.82 20.13
N SER A 179 0.98 -3.69 20.66
CA SER A 179 -0.19 -4.23 19.94
C SER A 179 -1.16 -3.13 19.49
N ARG A 180 -1.18 -1.97 20.17
CA ARG A 180 -2.00 -0.81 19.80
C ARG A 180 -1.50 -0.11 18.53
N LYS A 181 -0.30 -0.45 18.05
CA LYS A 181 0.29 0.06 16.80
C LYS A 181 0.09 -0.90 15.64
N VAL A 182 -0.73 -1.93 15.81
CA VAL A 182 -1.29 -2.70 14.69
C VAL A 182 -2.58 -2.04 14.24
N LEU A 183 -2.53 -1.45 13.04
CA LEU A 183 -3.60 -0.65 12.47
C LEU A 183 -4.23 -1.40 11.31
N TYR A 184 -5.56 -1.42 11.31
CA TYR A 184 -6.35 -2.09 10.28
C TYR A 184 -7.04 -1.05 9.40
N CYS A 185 -6.98 -1.25 8.10
CA CYS A 185 -7.68 -0.42 7.12
C CYS A 185 -8.36 -1.31 6.09
N SER A 186 -9.50 -0.87 5.56
CA SER A 186 -10.28 -1.60 4.55
C SER A 186 -10.16 -1.02 3.14
N SER A 187 -9.36 0.03 2.96
CA SER A 187 -9.14 0.68 1.68
C SER A 187 -7.70 1.17 1.56
N GLU A 188 -7.23 1.25 0.32
CA GLU A 188 -5.95 1.86 -0.02
C GLU A 188 -5.85 3.31 0.48
N GLN A 189 -6.91 4.10 0.31
CA GLN A 189 -6.94 5.50 0.76
C GLN A 189 -6.83 5.59 2.29
N GLY A 190 -7.48 4.69 3.02
CA GLY A 190 -7.34 4.60 4.47
C GLY A 190 -5.91 4.25 4.88
N LYS A 191 -5.27 3.33 4.15
CA LYS A 191 -3.87 2.96 4.37
C LYS A 191 -2.94 4.15 4.18
N LEU A 192 -3.07 4.85 3.06
CA LEU A 192 -2.28 6.04 2.74
C LEU A 192 -2.45 7.12 3.81
N HIS A 193 -3.68 7.38 4.24
CA HIS A 193 -3.98 8.34 5.29
C HIS A 193 -3.32 7.98 6.63
N LEU A 194 -3.35 6.70 7.03
CA LEU A 194 -2.67 6.24 8.24
C LEU A 194 -1.16 6.46 8.15
N ILE A 195 -0.54 6.12 7.02
CA ILE A 195 0.90 6.30 6.83
C ILE A 195 1.27 7.78 6.92
N GLN A 196 0.53 8.64 6.22
CA GLN A 196 0.74 10.09 6.23
C GLN A 196 0.56 10.68 7.64
N GLN A 197 -0.46 10.25 8.40
CA GLN A 197 -0.70 10.73 9.76
C GLN A 197 0.40 10.30 10.74
N ILE A 198 0.99 9.12 10.55
CA ILE A 198 2.07 8.62 11.40
C ILE A 198 3.37 9.39 11.15
N GLU A 199 3.58 9.86 9.92
CA GLU A 199 4.82 10.51 9.45
C GLU A 199 6.07 9.67 9.74
N PRO A 200 6.16 8.44 9.20
CA PRO A 200 7.28 7.56 9.48
C PRO A 200 8.54 8.01 8.74
N SER A 201 9.70 7.72 9.34
CA SER A 201 10.99 7.94 8.68
C SER A 201 11.23 6.98 7.50
N VAL A 202 10.54 5.84 7.51
CA VAL A 202 10.58 4.84 6.45
C VAL A 202 9.25 4.08 6.43
N HIS A 203 8.73 3.87 5.23
CA HIS A 203 7.59 2.99 4.97
C HIS A 203 8.03 1.78 4.14
N ILE A 204 7.63 0.58 4.55
CA ILE A 204 7.84 -0.65 3.80
C ILE A 204 6.49 -1.12 3.24
N GLU A 205 6.38 -1.20 1.92
CA GLU A 205 5.16 -1.59 1.20
C GLU A 205 5.40 -2.86 0.39
N GLY A 206 4.46 -3.79 0.36
CA GLY A 206 4.47 -4.96 -0.53
C GLY A 206 3.13 -5.21 -1.22
N GLY A 207 2.19 -4.28 -1.06
CA GLY A 207 0.83 -4.40 -1.55
C GLY A 207 -0.03 -5.26 -0.66
N TRP A 208 -1.09 -5.81 -1.24
CA TRP A 208 -2.01 -6.73 -0.57
C TRP A 208 -2.70 -7.56 -1.63
N GLU A 209 -2.91 -8.85 -1.34
CA GLU A 209 -3.68 -9.72 -2.22
C GLU A 209 -3.12 -9.71 -3.66
N LEU A 210 -3.87 -9.17 -4.63
CA LEU A 210 -3.46 -9.06 -6.03
C LEU A 210 -2.82 -7.71 -6.39
N GLU A 211 -2.89 -6.73 -5.48
CA GLU A 211 -2.34 -5.40 -5.65
C GLU A 211 -0.89 -5.36 -5.18
N ASP A 212 -0.03 -4.65 -5.93
CA ASP A 212 1.38 -4.45 -5.58
C ASP A 212 1.63 -3.19 -4.75
N GLY A 213 0.60 -2.37 -4.51
CA GLY A 213 0.70 -1.16 -3.70
C GLY A 213 1.31 0.04 -4.42
N SER A 214 1.42 0.02 -5.75
CA SER A 214 2.02 1.11 -6.54
C SER A 214 1.44 2.49 -6.24
N ASP A 215 0.14 2.57 -6.02
CA ASP A 215 -0.58 3.82 -5.74
C ASP A 215 -0.21 4.42 -4.38
N VAL A 216 0.00 3.57 -3.35
CA VAL A 216 0.50 4.01 -2.04
C VAL A 216 1.91 4.55 -2.21
N VAL A 217 2.76 3.78 -2.88
CA VAL A 217 4.17 4.09 -3.10
C VAL A 217 4.35 5.42 -3.84
N GLN A 218 3.57 5.66 -4.90
CA GLN A 218 3.66 6.88 -5.72
C GLN A 218 3.15 8.13 -5.01
N ARG A 219 2.23 8.00 -4.03
CA ARG A 219 1.63 9.14 -3.33
C ARG A 219 2.35 9.52 -2.03
N LEU A 220 3.38 8.78 -1.64
CA LEU A 220 4.21 9.07 -0.47
C LEU A 220 5.47 9.84 -0.89
N GLU A 221 5.32 11.13 -1.15
CA GLU A 221 6.41 11.97 -1.69
C GLU A 221 7.51 12.28 -0.65
N ASP A 222 7.13 12.54 0.61
CA ASP A 222 8.05 12.99 1.67
C ASP A 222 8.57 11.85 2.57
N THR A 223 8.16 10.61 2.30
CA THR A 223 8.54 9.44 3.10
C THR A 223 9.49 8.56 2.32
N ARG A 224 10.59 8.11 2.95
CA ARG A 224 11.44 7.09 2.34
C ARG A 224 10.64 5.80 2.19
N VAL A 225 10.39 5.36 0.96
CA VAL A 225 9.67 4.11 0.69
C VAL A 225 10.64 2.99 0.29
N ILE A 226 10.42 1.80 0.87
CA ILE A 226 11.03 0.55 0.44
C ILE A 226 9.91 -0.34 -0.09
N TRP A 227 10.00 -0.73 -1.35
CA TRP A 227 8.96 -1.47 -2.04
C TRP A 227 9.38 -2.93 -2.26
N ILE A 228 8.62 -3.84 -1.67
CA ILE A 228 8.77 -5.29 -1.81
C ILE A 228 7.97 -5.74 -3.04
N LEU A 229 8.68 -6.03 -4.13
CA LEU A 229 8.14 -6.46 -5.40
C LEU A 229 8.67 -7.87 -5.75
N PRO A 230 7.89 -8.93 -5.51
CA PRO A 230 8.33 -10.29 -5.82
C PRO A 230 8.64 -10.50 -7.32
N ASN A 231 7.93 -9.78 -8.20
CA ASN A 231 8.12 -9.87 -9.64
C ASN A 231 9.08 -8.80 -10.16
N GLN A 232 10.37 -9.14 -10.25
CA GLN A 232 11.41 -8.22 -10.71
C GLN A 232 11.24 -7.71 -12.15
N LYS A 233 10.44 -8.37 -13.00
CA LYS A 233 10.18 -7.88 -14.37
C LYS A 233 9.44 -6.53 -14.37
N LYS A 234 8.67 -6.24 -13.32
CA LYS A 234 7.98 -4.96 -13.16
C LYS A 234 8.93 -3.83 -12.73
N ARG A 235 10.15 -4.14 -12.27
CA ARG A 235 11.10 -3.14 -11.74
C ARG A 235 11.48 -2.07 -12.76
N GLU A 236 11.61 -2.45 -14.03
CA GLU A 236 11.97 -1.53 -15.12
C GLU A 236 10.93 -0.41 -15.29
N LEU A 237 9.67 -0.69 -14.98
CA LEU A 237 8.58 0.30 -15.06
C LEU A 237 8.73 1.42 -14.02
N TYR A 238 9.48 1.17 -12.94
CA TYR A 238 9.55 2.05 -11.78
C TYR A 238 10.95 2.65 -11.53
N GLN A 239 11.87 2.55 -12.51
CA GLN A 239 13.24 3.09 -12.39
C GLN A 239 13.31 4.62 -12.18
N HIS A 240 12.21 5.34 -12.41
CA HIS A 240 12.15 6.80 -12.34
C HIS A 240 11.94 7.36 -10.93
N PHE A 241 11.70 6.50 -9.93
CA PHE A 241 11.44 6.92 -8.56
C PHE A 241 12.67 6.68 -7.67
N ASP A 242 12.94 7.61 -6.75
CA ASP A 242 14.00 7.45 -5.72
C ASP A 242 13.52 6.49 -4.60
N ILE A 243 13.24 5.25 -5.00
CA ILE A 243 12.62 4.21 -4.17
C ILE A 243 13.50 2.97 -4.17
N GLU A 244 13.68 2.40 -2.98
CA GLU A 244 14.38 1.13 -2.85
C GLU A 244 13.43 -0.01 -3.22
N ILE A 245 13.75 -0.76 -4.28
CA ILE A 245 12.96 -1.92 -4.72
C ILE A 245 13.75 -3.20 -4.41
N THR A 246 13.11 -4.14 -3.72
CA THR A 246 13.66 -5.47 -3.43
C THR A 246 12.57 -6.54 -3.54
N ASP A 247 12.95 -7.80 -3.62
CA ASP A 247 12.04 -8.94 -3.71
C ASP A 247 11.57 -9.46 -2.34
N HIS A 248 12.32 -9.16 -1.28
CA HIS A 248 12.02 -9.64 0.07
C HIS A 248 12.45 -8.65 1.15
N VAL A 249 11.69 -8.58 2.25
CA VAL A 249 11.95 -7.64 3.35
C VAL A 249 13.32 -7.85 4.02
N LEU A 250 13.83 -9.07 4.00
CA LEU A 250 15.17 -9.42 4.51
C LEU A 250 16.31 -8.84 3.65
N ASN A 251 16.05 -8.54 2.38
CA ASN A 251 17.05 -8.05 1.44
C ASN A 251 17.15 -6.52 1.42
N THR A 252 16.34 -5.84 2.22
CA THR A 252 16.33 -4.39 2.35
C THR A 252 17.62 -3.86 2.96
N SER A 253 17.99 -2.63 2.60
CA SER A 253 19.14 -1.94 3.15
C SER A 253 19.03 -1.74 4.67
N ILE A 254 17.81 -1.63 5.19
CA ILE A 254 17.50 -1.47 6.61
C ILE A 254 17.59 -2.78 7.40
N ALA A 255 17.50 -3.95 6.75
CA ALA A 255 17.72 -5.25 7.39
C ALA A 255 19.20 -5.49 7.75
N ARG A 256 20.12 -4.82 7.04
CA ARG A 256 21.57 -4.95 7.20
C ARG A 256 22.16 -4.13 8.35
N ILE A 257 21.38 -3.21 8.90
CA ILE A 257 21.73 -2.39 10.08
C ILE A 257 21.56 -3.25 11.33
#